data_AF-A0A9D2KID7-F1
#
_entry.id   AF-A0A9D2KID7-F1
#
_cell.length_a   1.000
_cell.length_b   1.000
_cell.length_c   1.000
_cell.angle_alpha   90.00
_cell.angle_beta   90.00
_cell.angle_gamma   90.00
#
_symmetry.space_group_name_H-M   'P 1'
#
loop_
_entity.id
_entity.type
_entity.pdbx_description
1 polymer ?
#
loop_
_entity_poly.entity_id
_entity_poly.type
_entity_poly.pdbx_seq_one_letter_code
_entity_poly.pdbx_strand_id
1 'polypeptide(L)'
;MIPLVRRTREPYLDQWALPGGWLGAEEGLEAAAGRTLAATTGLAPSWLEQLYTFDSTDRSPDPRVLSVVYWALLRSDLVEAQRTAAGSPENVEWFPVESLPDLAFDHRTIVDYAVWRLRNKAGYSRIAAALLPDEFTLAELRGVYETVLGKRLDPSNFRRLLEGSEALVPTEDFRTGPHRPARIFRYNADVDLADLGPL
;
A
#
# COMPACT_ATOMS: atom_id res chain seq x y z
N MET A 1 -0.63 6.74 -0.49
CA MET A 1 0.69 7.26 -0.10
C MET A 1 1.65 6.08 0.01
N ILE A 2 2.95 6.32 -0.12
CA ILE A 2 3.99 5.32 0.11
C ILE A 2 5.01 5.85 1.13
N PRO A 3 5.59 5.01 2.00
CA PRO A 3 6.65 5.42 2.89
C PRO A 3 7.96 5.47 2.11
N LEU A 4 8.72 6.55 2.30
CA LEU A 4 10.09 6.67 1.84
C LEU A 4 11.00 6.92 3.03
N VAL A 5 12.23 6.41 2.94
CA VAL A 5 13.27 6.60 3.93
C VAL A 5 14.36 7.52 3.38
N ARG A 6 14.71 8.55 4.12
CA ARG A 6 15.82 9.43 3.78
C ARG A 6 17.13 8.73 4.11
N ARG A 7 17.99 8.59 3.11
CA ARG A 7 19.26 7.88 3.22
C ARG A 7 20.24 8.65 4.07
N THR A 8 20.85 7.98 5.04
CA THR A 8 21.87 8.54 5.95
C THR A 8 23.30 8.13 5.57
N ARG A 9 23.49 7.51 4.40
CA ARG A 9 24.79 7.01 3.93
C ARG A 9 24.90 7.02 2.41
N GLU A 10 26.13 7.17 1.94
CA GLU A 10 26.48 7.03 0.52
C GLU A 10 26.26 5.58 0.01
N PRO A 11 26.06 5.41 -1.31
CA PRO A 11 25.80 6.45 -2.32
C PRO A 11 24.41 7.09 -2.13
N TYR A 12 24.18 8.27 -2.69
CA TYR A 12 22.89 8.99 -2.63
C TYR A 12 22.51 9.42 -1.20
N LEU A 13 23.49 9.94 -0.43
CA LEU A 13 23.22 10.57 0.86
C LEU A 13 22.12 11.65 0.73
N ASP A 14 21.26 11.75 1.74
CA ASP A 14 20.13 12.68 1.83
C ASP A 14 19.00 12.53 0.82
N GLN A 15 19.13 11.64 -0.18
CA GLN A 15 18.05 11.30 -1.09
C GLN A 15 17.04 10.33 -0.46
N TRP A 16 15.82 10.35 -0.99
CA TRP A 16 14.75 9.45 -0.57
C TRP A 16 14.86 8.08 -1.26
N ALA A 17 14.49 7.02 -0.55
CA ALA A 17 14.54 5.66 -1.06
C ALA A 17 13.34 4.85 -0.56
N LEU A 18 13.02 3.76 -1.27
CA LEU A 18 12.09 2.77 -0.76
C LEU A 18 12.66 2.08 0.49
N PRO A 19 11.80 1.67 1.45
CA PRO A 19 12.19 0.76 2.51
C PRO A 19 12.84 -0.50 1.94
N GLY A 20 13.96 -0.92 2.53
CA GLY A 20 14.67 -2.08 2.05
C GLY A 20 15.94 -2.35 2.86
N GLY A 21 16.50 -3.53 2.67
CA GLY A 21 17.70 -3.97 3.36
C GLY A 21 18.26 -5.25 2.78
N TRP A 22 19.38 -5.69 3.34
CA TRP A 22 20.04 -6.93 2.94
C TRP A 22 19.27 -8.16 3.44
N LEU A 23 19.31 -9.21 2.64
CA LEU A 23 18.83 -10.54 3.01
C LEU A 23 19.82 -11.18 4.00
N GLY A 24 19.32 -11.62 5.16
CA GLY A 24 20.07 -12.40 6.13
C GLY A 24 20.22 -13.86 5.71
N ALA A 25 21.19 -14.56 6.31
CA ALA A 25 21.51 -15.96 5.95
C ALA A 25 20.40 -16.96 6.34
N GLU A 26 19.61 -16.66 7.36
CA GLU A 26 18.63 -17.57 7.98
C GLU A 26 17.18 -17.10 7.78
N GLU A 27 16.90 -16.25 6.79
CA GLU A 27 15.56 -15.74 6.52
C GLU A 27 15.17 -15.88 5.04
N GLY A 28 13.88 -16.10 4.79
CA GLY A 28 13.32 -16.06 3.44
C GLY A 28 13.10 -14.63 2.94
N LEU A 29 12.91 -14.47 1.63
CA LEU A 29 12.72 -13.17 0.98
C LEU A 29 11.51 -12.40 1.53
N GLU A 30 10.38 -13.08 1.75
CA GLU A 30 9.17 -12.46 2.30
C GLU A 30 9.38 -12.00 3.75
N ALA A 31 10.05 -12.82 4.57
CA ALA A 31 10.40 -12.44 5.94
C ALA A 31 11.35 -11.23 5.97
N ALA A 32 12.34 -11.19 5.08
CA ALA A 32 13.24 -10.06 4.94
C ALA A 32 12.50 -8.77 4.50
N ALA A 33 11.57 -8.88 3.55
CA ALA A 33 10.74 -7.76 3.12
C ALA A 33 9.85 -7.22 4.27
N GLY A 34 9.18 -8.11 5.00
CA GLY A 34 8.39 -7.74 6.18
C GLY A 34 9.23 -7.10 7.29
N ARG A 35 10.40 -7.69 7.59
CA ARG A 35 11.35 -7.18 8.59
C ARG A 35 11.88 -5.81 8.23
N THR A 36 12.30 -5.60 6.98
CA THR A 36 12.86 -4.31 6.53
C THR A 36 11.81 -3.22 6.48
N LEU A 37 10.57 -3.56 6.08
CA LEU A 37 9.42 -2.67 6.19
C LEU A 37 9.18 -2.27 7.65
N ALA A 38 9.05 -3.25 8.56
CA ALA A 38 8.78 -3.01 9.97
C ALA A 38 9.92 -2.24 10.67
N ALA A 39 11.18 -2.52 10.34
CA ALA A 39 12.32 -1.78 10.87
C ALA A 39 12.32 -0.31 10.40
N THR A 40 11.78 -0.03 9.21
CA THR A 40 11.71 1.32 8.65
C THR A 40 10.49 2.07 9.17
N THR A 41 9.31 1.46 9.17
CA THR A 41 8.04 2.17 9.43
C THR A 41 7.45 1.87 10.80
N GLY A 42 7.89 0.82 11.49
CA GLY A 42 7.24 0.28 12.68
C GLY A 42 5.95 -0.49 12.39
N LEU A 43 5.61 -0.73 11.12
CA LEU A 43 4.35 -1.35 10.70
C LEU A 43 4.54 -2.72 10.09
N ALA A 44 3.60 -3.63 10.39
CA ALA A 44 3.47 -4.91 9.70
C ALA A 44 2.47 -4.78 8.54
N PRO A 45 2.75 -5.38 7.37
CA PRO A 45 1.84 -5.36 6.25
C PRO A 45 0.61 -6.26 6.50
N SER A 46 -0.56 -5.80 6.07
CA SER A 46 -1.78 -6.63 6.00
C SER A 46 -1.76 -7.55 4.78
N TRP A 47 -0.99 -7.18 3.76
CA TRP A 47 -0.72 -7.98 2.57
C TRP A 47 0.72 -7.75 2.12
N LEU A 48 1.42 -8.82 1.78
CA LEU A 48 2.78 -8.78 1.25
C LEU A 48 2.90 -9.78 0.11
N GLU A 49 3.43 -9.34 -1.03
CA GLU A 49 3.59 -10.20 -2.19
C GLU A 49 4.80 -9.74 -3.02
N GLN A 50 5.50 -10.71 -3.60
CA GLN A 50 6.64 -10.42 -4.47
C GLN A 50 6.14 -9.75 -5.75
N LEU A 51 6.71 -8.59 -6.06
CA LEU A 51 6.38 -7.80 -7.24
C LEU A 51 7.23 -8.22 -8.44
N TYR A 52 8.56 -8.09 -8.31
CA TYR A 52 9.52 -8.36 -9.37
C TYR A 52 10.95 -8.38 -8.83
N THR A 53 11.89 -8.90 -9.63
CA THR A 53 13.33 -8.80 -9.34
C THR A 53 13.96 -7.80 -10.30
N PHE A 54 14.59 -6.77 -9.75
CA PHE A 54 15.32 -5.75 -10.51
C PHE A 54 16.81 -6.06 -10.47
N ASP A 55 17.40 -6.28 -11.63
CA ASP A 55 18.74 -6.83 -11.78
C ASP A 55 19.64 -6.05 -12.75
N SER A 56 19.22 -4.86 -13.23
CA SER A 56 20.03 -4.01 -14.12
C SER A 56 21.47 -3.83 -13.63
N THR A 57 22.43 -3.80 -14.54
CA THR A 57 23.86 -3.84 -14.22
C THR A 57 24.37 -2.57 -13.54
N ASP A 58 23.70 -1.46 -13.81
CA ASP A 58 24.03 -0.08 -13.46
C ASP A 58 23.17 0.48 -12.30
N ARG A 59 22.22 -0.31 -11.78
CA ARG A 59 21.30 0.15 -10.72
C ARG A 59 21.96 0.48 -9.39
N SER A 60 23.15 -0.07 -9.15
CA SER A 60 23.96 0.17 -7.95
C SER A 60 25.38 0.49 -8.40
N PRO A 61 25.98 1.60 -7.92
CA PRO A 61 27.34 1.97 -8.31
C PRO A 61 28.40 0.90 -7.99
N ASP A 62 28.39 0.40 -6.75
CA ASP A 62 29.23 -0.70 -6.26
C ASP A 62 28.74 -1.10 -4.86
N PRO A 63 28.55 -2.40 -4.53
CA PRO A 63 28.67 -3.58 -5.40
C PRO A 63 27.49 -3.73 -6.37
N ARG A 64 27.57 -4.72 -7.27
CA ARG A 64 26.41 -5.19 -8.04
C ARG A 64 25.36 -5.74 -7.08
N VAL A 65 24.12 -5.25 -7.22
CA VAL A 65 23.00 -5.64 -6.36
C VAL A 65 21.81 -6.05 -7.21
N LEU A 66 21.21 -7.21 -6.88
CA LEU A 66 19.87 -7.57 -7.33
C LEU A 66 18.90 -7.22 -6.20
N SER A 67 17.78 -6.59 -6.54
CA SER A 67 16.72 -6.28 -5.58
C SER A 67 15.48 -7.10 -5.90
N VAL A 68 15.12 -8.02 -5.01
CA VAL A 68 13.80 -8.66 -5.04
C VAL A 68 12.83 -7.72 -4.34
N VAL A 69 11.93 -7.14 -5.11
CA VAL A 69 10.98 -6.13 -4.61
C VAL A 69 9.67 -6.81 -4.27
N TYR A 70 9.13 -6.43 -3.11
CA TYR A 70 7.79 -6.76 -2.68
C TYR A 70 6.95 -5.50 -2.66
N TRP A 71 5.65 -5.65 -2.88
CA TRP A 71 4.68 -4.62 -2.54
C TRP A 71 3.96 -4.98 -1.25
N ALA A 72 3.64 -3.98 -0.46
CA ALA A 72 2.98 -4.13 0.81
C ALA A 72 1.73 -3.27 0.84
N LEU A 73 0.63 -3.81 1.35
CA LEU A 73 -0.54 -3.03 1.72
C LEU A 73 -0.51 -2.86 3.24
N LEU A 74 -0.76 -1.62 3.67
CA LEU A 74 -0.72 -1.22 5.06
C LEU A 74 -2.06 -0.58 5.39
N ARG A 75 -2.65 -0.99 6.52
CA ARG A 75 -3.93 -0.44 6.92
C ARG A 75 -3.80 1.05 7.24
N SER A 76 -4.74 1.83 6.70
CA SER A 76 -4.73 3.29 6.80
C SER A 76 -4.78 3.83 8.23
N ASP A 77 -5.49 3.15 9.14
CA ASP A 77 -5.56 3.50 10.56
C ASP A 77 -4.21 3.33 11.27
N LEU A 78 -3.49 2.26 10.96
CA LEU A 78 -2.15 2.02 11.51
C LEU A 78 -1.12 3.02 10.97
N VAL A 79 -1.21 3.37 9.68
CA VAL A 79 -0.37 4.40 9.08
C VAL A 79 -0.60 5.76 9.75
N GLU A 80 -1.85 6.14 9.98
CA GLU A 80 -2.16 7.42 10.63
C GLU A 80 -1.74 7.45 12.10
N ALA A 81 -1.93 6.35 12.83
CA ALA A 81 -1.41 6.20 14.19
C ALA A 81 0.13 6.32 14.22
N GLN A 82 0.82 5.70 13.26
CA GLN A 82 2.27 5.77 13.15
C GLN A 82 2.75 7.19 12.82
N ARG A 83 2.05 7.94 11.98
CA ARG A 83 2.45 9.31 11.60
C ARG A 83 2.26 10.33 12.72
N THR A 84 1.36 10.06 13.66
CA THR A 84 1.01 10.96 14.76
C THR A 84 1.68 10.57 16.09
N ALA A 85 2.28 9.38 16.16
CA ALA A 85 2.93 8.87 17.37
C ALA A 85 4.17 9.66 17.76
N ALA A 86 4.40 9.81 19.07
CA ALA A 86 5.69 10.26 19.59
C ALA A 86 6.72 9.14 19.39
N GLY A 87 7.76 9.39 18.59
CA GLY A 87 8.81 8.41 18.28
C GLY A 87 8.71 7.76 16.89
N SER A 88 7.90 8.30 15.99
CA SER A 88 7.95 7.94 14.57
C SER A 88 9.37 8.12 14.02
N PRO A 89 9.87 7.21 13.15
CA PRO A 89 11.22 7.32 12.62
C PRO A 89 11.46 8.66 11.92
N GLU A 90 12.43 9.44 12.41
CA GLU A 90 12.66 10.82 11.97
C GLU A 90 13.04 10.94 10.48
N ASN A 91 13.59 9.86 9.91
CA ASN A 91 13.99 9.81 8.51
C ASN A 91 12.96 9.11 7.62
N VAL A 92 11.71 8.96 8.05
CA VAL A 92 10.65 8.32 7.26
C VAL A 92 9.48 9.27 7.07
N GLU A 93 9.10 9.46 5.81
CA GLU A 93 7.96 10.29 5.43
C GLU A 93 7.06 9.55 4.44
N TRP A 94 5.78 9.95 4.44
CA TRP A 94 4.75 9.36 3.58
C TRP A 94 4.39 10.32 2.45
N PHE A 95 4.62 9.89 1.21
CA PHE A 95 4.42 10.73 0.03
C PHE A 95 3.24 10.24 -0.81
N PRO A 96 2.45 11.15 -1.41
CA PRO A 96 1.57 10.81 -2.53
C PRO A 96 2.40 10.24 -3.69
N VAL A 97 1.91 9.18 -4.33
CA VAL A 97 2.60 8.50 -5.43
C VAL A 97 2.72 9.41 -6.66
N GLU A 98 1.78 10.33 -6.80
CA GLU A 98 1.71 11.32 -7.87
C GLU A 98 2.68 12.49 -7.66
N SER A 99 3.23 12.64 -6.45
CA SER A 99 4.06 13.78 -6.04
C SER A 99 5.29 13.31 -5.27
N LEU A 100 6.02 12.34 -5.82
CA LEU A 100 7.23 11.80 -5.22
C LEU A 100 8.42 12.76 -5.38
N PRO A 101 9.31 12.83 -4.38
CA PRO A 101 10.60 13.51 -4.53
C PRO A 101 11.52 12.70 -5.46
N ASP A 102 12.70 13.25 -5.76
CA ASP A 102 13.76 12.50 -6.41
C ASP A 102 14.17 11.30 -5.54
N LEU A 103 14.26 10.12 -6.18
CA LEU A 103 14.55 8.87 -5.50
C LEU A 103 15.95 8.37 -5.86
N ALA A 104 16.63 7.82 -4.86
CA ALA A 104 17.92 7.16 -5.02
C ALA A 104 17.82 5.91 -5.91
N PHE A 105 18.92 5.58 -6.59
CA PHE A 105 19.04 4.42 -7.46
C PHE A 105 17.97 4.40 -8.58
N ASP A 106 17.43 3.20 -8.88
CA ASP A 106 16.34 2.96 -9.81
C ASP A 106 14.96 2.94 -9.12
N HIS A 107 14.84 3.45 -7.90
CA HIS A 107 13.62 3.33 -7.09
C HIS A 107 12.40 4.00 -7.74
N ARG A 108 12.61 5.04 -8.54
CA ARG A 108 11.52 5.64 -9.34
C ARG A 108 10.91 4.63 -10.31
N THR A 109 11.75 3.89 -11.03
CA THR A 109 11.34 2.82 -11.95
C THR A 109 10.58 1.72 -11.21
N ILE A 110 11.05 1.34 -10.01
CA ILE A 110 10.38 0.34 -9.17
C ILE A 110 8.95 0.80 -8.80
N VAL A 111 8.80 2.05 -8.37
CA VAL A 111 7.48 2.60 -8.01
C VAL A 111 6.56 2.65 -9.22
N ASP A 112 7.03 3.16 -10.36
CA ASP A 112 6.24 3.24 -11.58
C ASP A 112 5.74 1.85 -12.02
N TYR A 113 6.62 0.83 -11.95
CA TYR A 113 6.25 -0.55 -12.23
C TYR A 113 5.24 -1.11 -11.22
N ALA A 114 5.40 -0.83 -9.93
CA ALA A 114 4.48 -1.26 -8.88
C ALA A 114 3.06 -0.68 -9.10
N VAL A 115 2.98 0.61 -9.42
CA VAL A 115 1.72 1.31 -9.68
C VAL A 115 1.06 0.78 -10.94
N TRP A 116 1.84 0.60 -12.01
CA TRP A 116 1.35 -0.02 -13.23
C TRP A 116 0.81 -1.43 -12.95
N ARG A 117 1.54 -2.26 -12.20
CA ARG A 117 1.11 -3.61 -11.85
C ARG A 117 -0.16 -3.60 -11.00
N LEU A 118 -0.28 -2.68 -10.04
CA LEU A 118 -1.45 -2.56 -9.17
C LEU A 118 -2.71 -2.21 -9.97
N ARG A 119 -2.56 -1.29 -10.92
CA ARG A 119 -3.64 -0.86 -11.84
C ARG A 119 -4.02 -1.90 -12.89
N ASN A 120 -3.20 -2.92 -13.10
CA ASN A 120 -3.45 -3.96 -14.10
C ASN A 120 -3.75 -5.33 -13.47
N LYS A 121 -3.67 -5.46 -12.14
CA LYS A 121 -4.02 -6.69 -11.44
C LYS A 121 -5.54 -6.77 -11.24
N ALA A 122 -6.15 -7.86 -11.70
CA ALA A 122 -7.50 -8.22 -11.29
C ALA A 122 -7.44 -8.58 -9.79
N GLY A 123 -8.14 -7.81 -8.95
CA GLY A 123 -8.12 -8.02 -7.49
C GLY A 123 -8.33 -6.77 -6.63
N TYR A 124 -9.04 -5.76 -7.13
CA TYR A 124 -9.30 -4.52 -6.41
C TYR A 124 -10.04 -4.72 -5.09
N SER A 125 -10.93 -5.73 -5.01
CA SER A 125 -11.63 -6.07 -3.76
C SER A 125 -10.67 -6.49 -2.66
N ARG A 126 -9.70 -7.35 -2.98
CA ARG A 126 -8.68 -7.84 -2.05
C ARG A 126 -7.72 -6.73 -1.65
N ILE A 127 -7.29 -5.92 -2.62
CA ILE A 127 -6.44 -4.74 -2.35
C ILE A 127 -7.15 -3.77 -1.41
N ALA A 128 -8.43 -3.49 -1.67
CA ALA A 128 -9.19 -2.57 -0.83
C ALA A 128 -9.42 -3.13 0.59
N ALA A 129 -9.71 -4.43 0.71
CA ALA A 129 -9.82 -5.09 2.01
C ALA A 129 -8.53 -5.02 2.83
N ALA A 130 -7.37 -5.14 2.18
CA ALA A 130 -6.10 -5.04 2.89
C ALA A 130 -5.74 -3.60 3.30
N LEU A 131 -6.27 -2.56 2.63
CA LEU A 131 -5.95 -1.15 2.92
C LEU A 131 -6.90 -0.51 3.96
N LEU A 132 -8.13 -0.99 4.04
CA LEU A 132 -9.15 -0.47 4.94
C LEU A 132 -9.05 -1.09 6.34
N PRO A 133 -9.54 -0.38 7.37
CA PRO A 133 -9.80 -0.99 8.67
C PRO A 133 -10.85 -2.10 8.57
N ASP A 134 -11.04 -2.87 9.64
CA ASP A 134 -12.08 -3.92 9.69
C ASP A 134 -13.50 -3.35 9.51
N GLU A 135 -13.67 -2.07 9.84
CA GLU A 135 -14.90 -1.30 9.70
C GLU A 135 -14.70 -0.03 8.88
N PHE A 136 -15.46 0.08 7.80
CA PHE A 136 -15.35 1.18 6.85
C PHE A 136 -16.70 1.57 6.28
N THR A 137 -16.75 2.75 5.68
CA THR A 137 -17.90 3.27 4.93
C THR A 137 -17.73 2.98 3.44
N LEU A 138 -18.84 2.96 2.69
CA LEU A 138 -18.78 2.85 1.21
C LEU A 138 -17.99 3.99 0.57
N ALA A 139 -17.95 5.16 1.20
CA ALA A 139 -17.18 6.29 0.70
C ALA A 139 -15.66 6.05 0.81
N GLU A 140 -15.20 5.47 1.92
CA GLU A 140 -13.80 5.09 2.12
C GLU A 140 -13.39 3.97 1.16
N LEU A 141 -14.23 2.95 1.02
CA LEU A 141 -14.02 1.87 0.06
C LEU A 141 -13.92 2.40 -1.39
N ARG A 142 -14.84 3.28 -1.79
CA ARG A 142 -14.77 3.95 -3.08
C ARG A 142 -13.48 4.76 -3.23
N GLY A 143 -13.08 5.49 -2.20
CA GLY A 143 -11.85 6.30 -2.20
C GLY A 143 -10.60 5.45 -2.45
N VAL A 144 -10.53 4.25 -1.87
CA VAL A 144 -9.43 3.31 -2.14
C VAL A 144 -9.44 2.86 -3.60
N TYR A 145 -10.59 2.47 -4.14
CA TYR A 145 -10.73 2.11 -5.55
C TYR A 145 -10.33 3.25 -6.49
N GLU A 146 -10.81 4.46 -6.24
CA GLU A 146 -10.46 5.65 -7.03
C GLU A 146 -8.96 5.94 -7.01
N THR A 147 -8.32 5.79 -5.84
CA THR A 147 -6.89 5.99 -5.66
C THR A 147 -6.08 4.97 -6.46
N VAL A 148 -6.44 3.69 -6.33
CA VAL A 148 -5.76 2.61 -7.05
C VAL A 148 -5.94 2.80 -8.57
N LEU A 149 -7.18 3.00 -9.03
CA LEU A 149 -7.49 3.16 -10.46
C LEU A 149 -6.98 4.47 -11.06
N GLY A 150 -6.71 5.49 -10.24
CA GLY A 150 -6.35 6.83 -10.71
C GLY A 150 -7.49 7.56 -11.42
N LYS A 151 -8.75 7.15 -11.22
CA LYS A 151 -9.95 7.77 -11.81
C LYS A 151 -11.06 7.89 -10.77
N ARG A 152 -11.93 8.89 -10.94
CA ARG A 152 -13.15 9.02 -10.11
C ARG A 152 -14.18 7.97 -10.50
N LEU A 153 -14.92 7.48 -9.52
CA LEU A 153 -16.00 6.52 -9.68
C LEU A 153 -17.33 7.17 -9.30
N ASP A 154 -18.35 6.92 -10.12
CA ASP A 154 -19.71 7.35 -9.80
C ASP A 154 -20.23 6.63 -8.55
N PRO A 155 -20.70 7.37 -7.52
CA PRO A 155 -21.19 6.76 -6.28
C PRO A 155 -22.33 5.76 -6.48
N SER A 156 -23.22 6.00 -7.44
CA SER A 156 -24.41 5.18 -7.66
C SER A 156 -24.07 3.88 -8.38
N ASN A 157 -23.19 3.95 -9.39
CA ASN A 157 -22.65 2.77 -10.06
C ASN A 157 -21.82 1.92 -9.12
N PHE A 158 -20.97 2.55 -8.30
CA PHE A 158 -20.14 1.85 -7.33
C PHE A 158 -20.97 1.08 -6.30
N ARG A 159 -22.04 1.72 -5.79
CA ARG A 159 -22.97 1.05 -4.86
C ARG A 159 -23.62 -0.17 -5.49
N ARG A 160 -24.16 -0.04 -6.70
CA ARG A 160 -24.83 -1.14 -7.41
C ARG A 160 -23.89 -2.32 -7.68
N LEU A 161 -22.63 -2.04 -7.99
CA LEU A 161 -21.60 -3.09 -8.17
C LEU A 161 -21.43 -3.93 -6.90
N LEU A 162 -21.35 -3.28 -5.74
CA LEU A 162 -21.10 -3.95 -4.46
C LEU A 162 -22.32 -4.69 -3.92
N GLU A 163 -23.52 -4.15 -4.14
CA GLU A 163 -24.78 -4.83 -3.77
C GLU A 163 -24.94 -6.18 -4.49
N GLY A 164 -24.36 -6.32 -5.69
CA GLY A 164 -24.40 -7.57 -6.46
C GLY A 164 -23.35 -8.62 -6.07
N SER A 165 -22.39 -8.30 -5.19
CA SER A 165 -21.25 -9.19 -4.91
C SER A 165 -21.32 -9.93 -3.58
N GLU A 166 -22.33 -9.68 -2.74
CA GLU A 166 -22.48 -10.23 -1.36
C GLU A 166 -21.24 -10.10 -0.44
N ALA A 167 -20.26 -9.31 -0.86
CA ALA A 167 -18.93 -9.22 -0.25
C ALA A 167 -18.91 -8.31 0.98
N LEU A 168 -19.97 -7.54 1.21
CA LEU A 168 -20.08 -6.56 2.28
C LEU A 168 -21.27 -6.86 3.18
N VAL A 169 -21.02 -6.88 4.49
CA VAL A 169 -22.06 -7.02 5.51
C VAL A 169 -22.28 -5.65 6.17
N PRO A 170 -23.50 -5.09 6.15
CA PRO A 170 -23.81 -3.87 6.88
C PRO A 170 -23.80 -4.12 8.38
N THR A 171 -23.27 -3.17 9.14
CA THR A 171 -23.39 -3.15 10.61
C THR A 171 -24.58 -2.28 11.04
N GLU A 172 -24.96 -2.36 12.32
CA GLU A 172 -25.94 -1.46 12.93
C GLU A 172 -25.37 -0.05 13.15
N ASP A 173 -24.04 0.08 13.15
CA ASP A 173 -23.35 1.34 13.42
C ASP A 173 -23.30 2.31 12.23
N PHE A 174 -23.20 3.60 12.57
CA PHE A 174 -23.06 4.69 11.61
C PHE A 174 -21.92 5.61 12.05
N ARG A 175 -21.10 6.04 11.09
CA ARG A 175 -20.06 7.05 11.28
C ARG A 175 -20.67 8.43 11.03
N THR A 176 -20.68 9.27 12.06
CA THR A 176 -21.17 10.65 12.01
C THR A 176 -20.06 11.61 11.56
N GLY A 177 -20.44 12.63 10.79
CA GLY A 177 -19.54 13.65 10.28
C GLY A 177 -20.31 14.92 9.89
N PRO A 178 -19.71 15.83 9.12
CA PRO A 178 -20.37 17.08 8.67
C PRO A 178 -21.61 16.87 7.79
N HIS A 179 -21.80 15.65 7.30
CA HIS A 179 -22.89 15.25 6.40
C HIS A 179 -23.72 14.12 7.02
N ARG A 180 -24.71 13.64 6.26
CA ARG A 180 -25.58 12.53 6.67
C ARG A 180 -24.75 11.36 7.20
N PRO A 181 -25.13 10.75 8.35
CA PRO A 181 -24.41 9.60 8.91
C PRO A 181 -24.22 8.50 7.88
N ALA A 182 -23.00 8.01 7.74
CA ALA A 182 -22.63 6.96 6.81
C ALA A 182 -22.72 5.61 7.51
N ARG A 183 -23.45 4.65 6.91
CA ARG A 183 -23.51 3.29 7.42
C ARG A 183 -22.12 2.64 7.37
N ILE A 184 -21.78 1.89 8.41
CA ILE A 184 -20.55 1.11 8.49
C ILE A 184 -20.79 -0.28 7.90
N PHE A 185 -19.75 -0.82 7.27
CA PHE A 185 -19.70 -2.13 6.65
C PHE A 185 -18.44 -2.86 7.09
N ARG A 186 -18.48 -4.18 7.02
CA ARG A 186 -17.32 -5.06 7.10
C ARG A 186 -17.31 -5.99 5.88
N TYR A 187 -16.15 -6.51 5.51
CA TYR A 187 -16.09 -7.58 4.51
C TYR A 187 -16.71 -8.87 5.04
N ASN A 188 -17.41 -9.58 4.17
CA ASN A 188 -17.95 -10.90 4.47
C ASN A 188 -16.82 -11.93 4.48
N ALA A 189 -16.52 -12.52 5.63
CA ALA A 189 -15.45 -13.51 5.76
C ALA A 189 -15.79 -14.86 5.10
N ASP A 190 -17.07 -15.13 4.84
CA ASP A 190 -17.55 -16.37 4.25
C ASP A 190 -17.54 -16.36 2.72
N VAL A 191 -17.26 -15.20 2.11
CA VAL A 191 -17.22 -15.01 0.67
C VAL A 191 -15.78 -14.69 0.27
N ASP A 192 -15.22 -15.49 -0.62
CA ASP A 192 -13.93 -15.13 -1.22
C ASP A 192 -14.10 -13.78 -1.94
N LEU A 193 -13.23 -12.83 -1.62
CA LEU A 193 -13.24 -11.52 -2.24
C LEU A 193 -13.00 -11.69 -3.73
N ALA A 194 -14.09 -11.67 -4.49
CA ALA A 194 -14.06 -11.79 -5.92
C ALA A 194 -13.20 -10.66 -6.48
N ASP A 195 -12.34 -11.00 -7.44
CA ASP A 195 -11.65 -10.03 -8.26
C ASP A 195 -12.72 -9.33 -9.11
N LEU A 196 -13.30 -8.26 -8.56
CA LEU A 196 -14.12 -7.34 -9.33
C LEU A 196 -13.18 -6.77 -10.40
N GLY A 197 -13.27 -7.36 -11.59
CA GLY A 197 -12.50 -6.99 -12.77
C GLY A 197 -12.69 -5.52 -13.11
N PRO A 198 -11.91 -4.97 -14.05
CA PRO A 198 -11.85 -3.54 -14.25
C PRO A 198 -13.23 -2.99 -14.62
N LEU A 199 -13.70 -2.04 -13.81
CA LEU A 199 -14.84 -1.16 -14.07
C LEU A 199 -14.70 -0.40 -15.38
#